data_AF-A0A2E4J1M8-F1
#
_entry.id   AF-A0A2E4J1M8-F1
#
_cell.length_a   1.000
_cell.length_b   1.000
_cell.length_c   1.000
_cell.angle_alpha   90.00
_cell.angle_beta   90.00
_cell.angle_gamma   90.00
#
_symmetry.space_group_name_H-M   'P 1'
#
loop_
_entity.id
_entity.type
_entity.pdbx_description
1 polymer ?
#
loop_
_entity_poly.entity_id
_entity_poly.type
_entity_poly.pdbx_seq_one_letter_code
_entity_poly.pdbx_strand_id
1 'polypeptide(L)' 'METSLAILAGIFGLGTTELVVILIILLVLFGGAKLPGLAKGLGQSIKEFKKATDEDEATAKPDAENKVDPKDTHGNS' A
#
# COMPACT_ATOMS: atom_id res chain seq x y z
N MET A 1 17.22 27.93 25.79
CA MET A 1 16.30 26.92 26.38
C MET A 1 15.32 26.44 25.32
N GLU A 2 14.62 27.37 24.65
CA GLU A 2 13.74 27.13 23.48
C GLU A 2 14.35 26.20 22.40
N THR A 3 15.57 26.50 21.94
CA THR A 3 16.27 25.74 20.89
C THR A 3 16.65 24.32 21.30
N SER A 4 16.94 24.10 22.58
CA SER A 4 17.27 22.78 23.12
C SER A 4 16.04 21.87 23.21
N LEU A 5 14.87 22.44 23.47
CA LEU A 5 13.60 21.71 23.50
C LEU A 5 13.11 21.33 22.09
N ALA A 6 13.30 22.21 21.11
CA ALA A 6 12.99 21.92 19.70
C ALA A 6 13.82 20.76 19.13
N ILE A 7 15.11 20.69 19.47
CA ILE A 7 15.99 19.58 19.06
C ILE A 7 15.55 18.27 19.74
N LEU A 8 15.20 18.30 21.02
CA LEU A 8 14.69 17.12 21.73
C LEU A 8 13.34 16.63 21.18
N ALA A 9 12.46 17.56 20.82
CA ALA A 9 11.17 17.27 20.19
C ALA A 9 11.31 16.70 18.77
N GLY A 10 12.29 17.17 17.98
CA GLY A 10 12.62 16.59 16.66
C GLY A 10 13.19 15.16 16.76
N ILE A 11 13.94 14.85 17.82
CA ILE A 11 14.48 13.50 18.04
C ILE A 11 13.39 12.51 18.52
N PHE A 12 12.39 12.98 19.29
CA PHE A 12 11.30 12.14 19.83
C PHE A 12 10.04 12.08 18.96
N GLY A 13 9.88 13.01 18.03
CA GLY A 13 8.78 13.03 17.08
C GLY A 13 9.28 12.66 15.71
N LEU A 14 9.01 11.44 15.25
CA LEU A 14 9.06 11.11 13.82
C LEU A 14 7.94 11.88 13.10
N GLY A 15 8.14 13.20 12.99
CA GLY A 15 7.27 14.10 12.28
C GLY A 15 7.46 13.97 10.79
N THR A 16 6.56 14.58 10.04
CA THR A 16 6.65 14.71 8.58
C THR A 16 7.99 15.29 8.14
N THR A 17 8.57 16.21 8.92
CA THR A 17 9.88 16.83 8.64
C THR A 17 11.01 15.81 8.64
N GLU A 18 11.16 15.00 9.70
CA GLU A 18 12.17 13.94 9.79
C GLU A 18 12.04 12.92 8.65
N LEU A 19 10.80 12.50 8.32
CA LEU A 19 10.60 11.59 7.18
C LEU A 19 11.04 12.22 5.85
N VAL A 20 10.82 13.51 5.65
CA VAL A 20 11.29 14.23 4.45
C VAL A 20 12.82 14.29 4.43
N VAL A 21 13.48 14.55 5.56
CA VAL A 21 14.95 14.56 5.64
C VAL A 21 15.53 13.18 5.31
N ILE A 22 14.98 12.11 5.90
CA ILE A 22 15.39 10.73 5.60
C ILE A 22 15.16 10.40 4.12
N LEU A 23 14.01 10.81 3.56
CA LEU A 23 13.69 10.61 2.15
C LEU A 23 14.70 11.32 1.26
N ILE A 24 15.10 12.55 1.58
CA ILE A 24 16.14 13.29 0.84
C ILE A 24 17.48 12.54 0.89
N ILE A 25 17.89 12.04 2.06
CA ILE A 25 19.13 11.25 2.17
C ILE A 25 19.06 10.00 1.29
N LEU A 26 17.96 9.26 1.32
CA LEU A 26 17.76 8.09 0.46
C LEU A 26 17.75 8.46 -1.03
N LEU A 27 17.15 9.59 -1.40
CA LEU A 27 17.17 10.09 -2.77
C LEU A 27 18.57 10.47 -3.24
N VAL A 28 19.44 10.98 -2.36
CA VAL A 28 20.84 11.29 -2.71
C VAL A 28 21.67 10.01 -2.87
N LEU A 29 21.47 9.01 -2.01
CA LEU A 29 22.22 7.75 -2.06
C LEU A 29 21.80 6.86 -3.24
N PHE A 30 20.49 6.70 -3.45
CA PHE A 30 19.94 5.80 -4.47
C PHE A 30 19.56 6.50 -5.78
N GLY A 31 19.39 7.82 -5.76
CA GLY A 31 18.84 8.59 -6.88
C GLY A 31 17.32 8.53 -6.94
N GLY A 32 16.67 9.68 -7.20
CA GLY A 32 15.20 9.76 -7.29
C GLY A 32 14.56 8.91 -8.39
N ALA A 33 15.32 8.51 -9.40
CA ALA A 33 14.84 7.62 -10.46
C ALA A 33 14.72 6.15 -10.02
N LYS A 34 15.43 5.73 -8.96
CA LYS A 34 15.47 4.32 -8.53
C LYS A 34 14.36 3.96 -7.53
N LEU A 35 13.93 4.91 -6.69
CA LEU A 35 12.80 4.74 -5.77
C LEU A 35 11.50 4.25 -6.44
N PRO A 36 10.98 4.89 -7.51
CA PRO A 36 9.73 4.46 -8.13
C PRO A 36 9.83 3.07 -8.78
N GLY A 37 11.00 2.71 -9.31
CA GLY A 37 11.24 1.37 -9.85
C GLY A 37 11.19 0.29 -8.77
N LEU A 38 11.85 0.53 -7.64
CA LEU A 38 11.82 -0.38 -6.48
C LEU A 38 10.42 -0.48 -5.88
N ALA A 39 9.72 0.64 -5.71
CA ALA A 39 8.35 0.67 -5.20
C ALA A 39 7.39 -0.09 -6.12
N LYS A 40 7.52 0.04 -7.44
CA LYS A 40 6.70 -0.68 -8.42
C LYS A 40 6.96 -2.19 -8.35
N GLY A 41 8.22 -2.61 -8.31
CA GLY A 41 8.59 -4.03 -8.17
C GLY A 41 8.05 -4.64 -6.88
N LEU A 42 8.29 -3.98 -5.74
CA LEU A 42 7.80 -4.43 -4.44
C LEU A 42 6.27 -4.48 -4.40
N GLY A 43 5.59 -3.48 -4.96
CA GLY A 43 4.13 -3.42 -5.03
C GLY A 43 3.53 -4.55 -5.88
N GLN A 44 4.18 -4.93 -6.98
CA GLN A 44 3.77 -6.08 -7.79
C GLN A 44 3.95 -7.39 -7.01
N SER A 45 5.09 -7.59 -6.34
CA SER A 45 5.34 -8.78 -5.51
C SER A 45 4.33 -8.90 -4.37
N ILE A 46 4.00 -7.81 -3.67
CA ILE A 46 2.99 -7.81 -2.60
C ILE A 46 1.59 -8.12 -3.16
N LYS A 47 1.26 -7.58 -4.34
CA LYS A 47 -0.03 -7.84 -5.00
C LYS A 47 -0.17 -9.32 -5.38
N GLU A 48 0.86 -9.90 -5.97
CA GLU A 48 0.88 -11.32 -6.34
C GLU A 48 0.87 -12.22 -5.10
N PHE A 49 1.61 -11.86 -4.05
CA PHE A 49 1.62 -12.58 -2.77
C PHE A 49 0.23 -12.59 -2.11
N LYS A 50 -0.45 -11.43 -2.08
CA LYS A 50 -1.83 -11.32 -1.59
C LYS A 50 -2.78 -12.19 -2.40
N LYS A 51 -2.71 -12.11 -3.73
CA LYS A 51 -3.57 -12.90 -4.62
C LYS A 51 -3.41 -14.41 -4.40
N ALA A 52 -2.17 -14.90 -4.31
CA ALA A 52 -1.91 -16.31 -4.05
C ALA A 52 -2.47 -16.73 -2.68
N THR A 53 -2.29 -15.90 -1.66
CA THR A 53 -2.82 -16.16 -0.31
C THR A 53 -4.36 -16.19 -0.29
N ASP A 54 -5.01 -15.25 -1.00
CA ASP A 54 -6.47 -15.18 -1.09
C ASP A 54 -7.07 -16.34 -1.91
N GLU A 55 -6.37 -16.80 -2.97
CA GLU A 55 -6.76 -17.98 -3.76
C GLU A 55 -6.62 -19.28 -2.96
N ASP A 56 -5.56 -19.43 -2.17
CA ASP A 56 -5.38 -20.58 -1.28
C ASP A 56 -6.48 -20.63 -0.20
N GLU A 57 -6.86 -19.48 0.38
CA GLU A 57 -7.98 -19.37 1.34
C GLU A 57 -9.35 -19.66 0.69
N ALA A 58 -9.54 -19.30 -0.59
CA ALA A 58 -10.78 -19.55 -1.33
C ALA A 58 -10.98 -21.04 -1.64
N THR A 59 -9.91 -21.82 -1.83
CA THR A 59 -10.00 -23.27 -2.01
C THR A 59 -10.41 -24.05 -0.74
N ALA A 60 -10.40 -23.40 0.42
CA ALA A 60 -10.84 -23.98 1.69
C ALA A 60 -12.32 -23.72 2.03
N LYS A 61 -13.06 -22.94 1.21
CA LYS A 61 -14.50 -22.70 1.39
C LYS A 61 -15.27 -23.25 0.18
N PRO A 62 -16.09 -24.32 0.36
CA PRO A 62 -16.91 -24.81 -0.73
C PRO A 62 -17.92 -23.74 -1.13
N ASP A 63 -18.13 -23.63 -2.42
CA ASP A 63 -18.96 -22.68 -3.12
C ASP A 63 -20.32 -22.47 -2.45
N ALA A 64 -20.54 -21.27 -1.93
CA ALA A 64 -21.87 -20.74 -1.68
C ALA A 64 -21.81 -19.22 -1.73
N GLU A 65 -22.03 -18.63 -2.90
CA GLU A 65 -23.15 -17.70 -3.08
C GLU A 65 -23.34 -17.36 -4.57
N ASN A 66 -24.18 -18.16 -5.19
CA ASN A 66 -25.08 -17.74 -6.25
C ASN A 66 -25.66 -16.33 -5.96
N LYS A 67 -25.22 -15.32 -6.70
CA LYS A 67 -26.03 -14.10 -6.92
C LYS A 67 -26.71 -14.20 -8.27
N VAL A 68 -27.91 -14.78 -8.18
CA VAL A 68 -29.03 -14.60 -9.10
C VAL A 68 -29.15 -13.14 -9.48
N ASP A 69 -28.93 -12.82 -10.76
CA ASP A 69 -29.37 -11.58 -11.38
C ASP A 69 -30.91 -11.52 -11.34
N PRO A 70 -31.54 -10.55 -10.64
CA PRO A 70 -33.00 -10.40 -10.66
C PRO A 70 -33.43 -9.74 -11.98
N LYS A 71 -33.98 -10.57 -12.88
CA LYS A 71 -35.03 -10.24 -13.86
C LYS A 71 -34.97 -8.86 -14.53
N ASP A 72 -34.34 -8.81 -15.70
CA ASP A 72 -34.70 -7.91 -16.80
C ASP A 72 -35.21 -8.74 -17.99
N THR A 73 -36.48 -9.14 -17.97
CA THR A 73 -37.23 -9.45 -19.20
C THR A 73 -38.39 -8.49 -19.31
N HIS A 74 -38.03 -7.34 -19.87
CA HIS A 74 -38.86 -6.39 -20.57
C HIS A 74 -39.92 -7.10 -21.43
N GLY A 75 -41.17 -6.67 -21.30
CA GLY A 75 -42.27 -7.14 -22.12
C GLY A 75 -42.07 -6.77 -23.59
N ASN A 76 -42.52 -7.63 -24.48
CA ASN A 76 -42.88 -7.22 -25.83
C ASN A 76 -44.05 -8.08 -26.34
N SER A 77 -45.14 -7.36 -26.65
CA SER A 77 -46.20 -7.58 -27.63
C SER A 77 -46.63 -9.00 -27.99
#